data_AF-A0A6V7K4H5-F1
#
_entry.id   AF-A0A6V7K4H5-F1
#
_cell.length_a   1.000
_cell.length_b   1.000
_cell.length_c   1.000
_cell.angle_alpha   90.00
_cell.angle_beta   90.00
_cell.angle_gamma   90.00
#
_symmetry.space_group_name_H-M   'P 1'
#
loop_
_entity.id
_entity.type
_entity.pdbx_description
1 polymer ?
#
loop_
_entity_poly.entity_id
_entity_poly.type
_entity_poly.pdbx_seq_one_letter_code
_entity_poly.pdbx_strand_id
1 'polypeptide(L)' 'EKYLQEKIKVNGKTGNFGNSVNLERNKNKLSVNSDVDFSKR' A
#
# COMPACT_ATOMS: atom_id res chain seq x y z
N GLU A 1 -9.66 2.86 -1.44
CA GLU A 1 -8.36 2.59 -0.77
C GLU A 1 -8.44 1.52 0.32
N LYS A 2 -9.53 1.47 1.09
CA LYS A 2 -9.66 0.61 2.28
C LYS A 2 -9.29 -0.87 2.09
N TYR A 3 -9.72 -1.50 0.99
CA TYR A 3 -9.38 -2.90 0.72
C TYR A 3 -7.86 -3.14 0.62
N LEU A 4 -7.13 -2.27 -0.08
CA LEU A 4 -5.69 -2.38 -0.23
C LEU A 4 -4.97 -2.09 1.08
N GLN A 5 -5.47 -1.15 1.89
CA GLN A 5 -4.96 -0.92 3.24
C GLN A 5 -5.15 -2.14 4.16
N GLU A 6 -6.25 -2.86 4.04
CA GLU A 6 -6.52 -4.02 4.91
C GLU A 6 -5.80 -5.30 4.45
N LYS A 7 -5.47 -5.42 3.16
CA LYS A 7 -4.89 -6.63 2.56
C LYS A 7 -3.39 -6.56 2.33
N ILE A 8 -2.85 -5.38 2.07
CA ILE A 8 -1.41 -5.22 1.90
C ILE A 8 -0.72 -5.43 3.24
N LYS A 9 0.21 -6.37 3.26
CA LYS A 9 1.08 -6.67 4.39
C LYS A 9 2.43 -6.03 4.15
N VAL A 10 2.94 -5.36 5.17
CA VAL A 10 4.31 -4.86 5.20
C VAL A 10 5.04 -5.65 6.27
N ASN A 11 6.13 -6.34 5.90
CA ASN A 11 6.90 -7.22 6.80
C ASN A 11 6.03 -8.28 7.51
N GLY A 12 5.05 -8.85 6.80
CA GLY A 12 4.18 -9.91 7.32
C GLY A 12 3.00 -9.44 8.19
N LYS A 13 2.89 -8.14 8.50
CA LYS A 13 1.75 -7.56 9.26
C LYS A 13 0.91 -6.64 8.39
N THR A 14 -0.41 -6.74 8.52
CA THR A 14 -1.39 -5.82 7.91
C THR A 14 -1.46 -4.52 8.69
N GLY A 15 -1.69 -3.39 8.02
CA GLY A 15 -1.87 -2.09 8.67
C GLY A 15 -0.59 -1.30 8.97
N ASN A 16 0.59 -1.84 8.62
CA ASN A 16 1.87 -1.17 8.83
C ASN A 16 2.30 -0.30 7.63
N PHE A 17 1.46 0.68 7.25
CA PHE A 17 1.71 1.59 6.12
C PHE A 17 2.56 2.82 6.48
N GLY A 18 2.95 2.97 7.75
CA GLY A 18 3.47 4.20 8.35
C GLY A 18 4.35 5.05 7.42
N ASN A 19 5.53 4.54 7.03
CA ASN A 19 6.45 5.26 6.15
C ASN A 19 6.92 4.42 4.94
N SER A 20 6.59 3.14 4.89
CA SER A 20 7.14 2.21 3.89
C SER A 20 6.25 2.05 2.67
N VAL A 21 4.94 2.33 2.77
CA VAL A 21 3.99 2.18 1.66
C VAL A 21 2.96 3.32 1.71
N ASN A 22 3.02 4.20 0.72
CA ASN A 22 2.08 5.30 0.52
C ASN A 22 1.05 4.95 -0.55
N LEU A 23 -0.20 5.35 -0.30
CA LEU A 23 -1.32 5.12 -1.20
C LEU A 23 -2.01 6.45 -1.50
N GLU A 24 -1.94 6.88 -2.75
CA GLU A 24 -2.53 8.13 -3.22
C GLU A 24 -3.59 7.88 -4.29
N ARG A 25 -4.76 8.51 -4.14
CA ARG A 25 -5.82 8.46 -5.15
C ARG A 25 -6.00 9.82 -5.80
N ASN A 26 -5.90 9.82 -7.12
CA ASN A 26 -6.29 10.96 -7.94
C ASN A 26 -7.48 10.57 -8.81
N LYS A 27 -8.70 10.80 -8.28
CA LYS A 27 -10.01 10.49 -8.89
C LYS A 27 -10.15 9.04 -9.37
N ASN A 28 -9.63 8.75 -10.56
CA ASN A 28 -9.69 7.45 -11.24
C ASN A 28 -8.37 6.68 -11.19
N LYS A 29 -7.26 7.32 -10.81
CA LYS A 29 -5.96 6.68 -10.68
C LYS A 29 -5.63 6.43 -9.22
N LEU A 30 -5.13 5.23 -8.94
CA LEU A 30 -4.58 4.86 -7.64
C LEU A 30 -3.08 4.59 -7.82
N SER A 31 -2.28 5.38 -7.12
CA SER A 31 -0.82 5.26 -7.09
C SER A 31 -0.42 4.62 -5.77
N VAL A 32 0.31 3.51 -5.85
CA VAL A 32 0.94 2.85 -4.70
C VAL A 32 2.43 3.12 -4.81
N ASN A 33 3.02 3.74 -3.80
CA ASN A 33 4.45 3.98 -3.71
C ASN A 33 5.00 3.18 -2.52
N SER A 34 6.04 2.39 -2.74
CA SER A 34 6.62 1.50 -1.73
C SER A 34 8.13 1.68 -1.71
N ASP A 35 8.66 1.95 -0.52
CA ASP A 35 10.11 2.05 -0.26
C ASP A 35 10.74 0.66 0.02
N VAL A 36 9.89 -0.34 0.25
CA VAL A 36 10.25 -1.74 0.53
C VAL A 36 9.84 -2.65 -0.62
N ASP A 37 10.42 -3.85 -0.69
CA ASP A 37 10.12 -4.84 -1.71
C ASP A 37 8.61 -5.12 -1.80
N PHE A 38 8.02 -4.73 -2.93
CA PHE A 38 6.59 -4.81 -3.17
C PHE A 38 6.29 -5.31 -4.58
N SER A 39 5.27 -6.16 -4.71
CA SER A 39 4.86 -6.76 -5.98
C SER A 39 3.36 -6.59 -6.20
N LYS A 40 2.96 -6.43 -7.46
CA LYS A 40 1.56 -6.22 -7.88
C LYS A 40 0.74 -7.51 -8.06
N ARG A 41 1.34 -8.67 -7.78
CA ARG A 41 0.70 -9.98 -8.01
C ARG A 41 -0.59 -10.16 -7.23
#